data_AF-A0A8S4FZ48-F1
#
_entry.id   AF-A0A8S4FZ48-F1
#
_cell.length_a   1.000
_cell.length_b   1.000
_cell.length_c   1.000
_cell.angle_alpha   90.00
_cell.angle_beta   90.00
_cell.angle_gamma   90.00
#
_symmetry.space_group_name_H-M   'P 1'
#
loop_
_entity.id
_entity.type
_entity.pdbx_description
1 polymer ?
#
loop_
_entity_poly.entity_id
_entity_poly.type
_entity_poly.pdbx_seq_one_letter_code
_entity_poly.pdbx_strand_id
1 'polypeptide(L)'
;MHWHNFLVCSLVIISVSAKNELYSGSKIYNVKLTSLKQQETLSHLKKDDVDFLRYPSFTHNITGRALVPAAQVDWFEEQLNSFGIPVDIQVHDVQEYVSYCLRSQRTYQLGKGRDRINSSSSVSRA
;
A
#
# COMPACT_ATOMS: atom_id res chain seq x y z
N MET A 1 -41.51 -22.24 -8.48
CA MET A 1 -40.56 -21.97 -7.36
C MET A 1 -39.11 -21.83 -7.85
N HIS A 2 -38.83 -21.04 -8.90
CA HIS A 2 -37.45 -20.89 -9.45
C HIS A 2 -36.96 -19.44 -9.55
N TRP A 3 -37.77 -18.47 -9.12
CA TRP A 3 -37.47 -17.04 -9.29
C TRP A 3 -36.68 -16.43 -8.11
N HIS A 4 -36.73 -17.05 -6.92
CA HIS A 4 -35.99 -16.55 -5.75
C HIS A 4 -34.47 -16.82 -5.83
N ASN A 5 -34.04 -17.90 -6.48
CA ASN A 5 -32.62 -18.26 -6.56
C ASN A 5 -31.83 -17.36 -7.52
N PHE A 6 -32.49 -16.80 -8.55
CA PHE A 6 -31.85 -15.92 -9.52
C PHE A 6 -31.54 -14.54 -8.92
N LEU A 7 -32.40 -14.05 -8.02
CA LEU A 7 -32.22 -12.79 -7.30
C LEU A 7 -31.06 -12.84 -6.30
N VAL A 8 -30.93 -13.96 -5.56
CA VAL A 8 -29.86 -14.12 -4.56
C VAL A 8 -28.47 -14.17 -5.22
N CYS A 9 -28.34 -14.81 -6.39
CA CYS A 9 -27.08 -14.83 -7.13
C CYS A 9 -26.68 -13.45 -7.66
N SER A 10 -27.64 -12.60 -8.06
CA SER A 10 -27.34 -11.24 -8.53
C SER A 10 -26.77 -10.32 -7.43
N LEU A 11 -27.16 -10.55 -6.16
CA LEU A 11 -26.77 -9.70 -5.03
C LEU A 11 -25.33 -9.98 -4.56
N VAL A 12 -24.82 -11.20 -4.76
CA VAL A 12 -23.43 -11.56 -4.42
C VAL A 12 -22.41 -10.95 -5.38
N ILE A 13 -22.78 -10.75 -6.65
CA ILE A 13 -21.86 -10.23 -7.68
C ILE A 13 -21.59 -8.74 -7.49
N ILE A 14 -22.55 -7.97 -6.96
CA ILE A 14 -22.38 -6.53 -6.72
C ILE A 14 -21.38 -6.26 -5.58
N SER A 15 -21.30 -7.14 -4.58
CA SER A 15 -20.40 -7.00 -3.43
C SER A 15 -18.90 -7.14 -3.77
N VAL A 16 -18.56 -7.70 -4.93
CA VAL A 16 -17.14 -7.89 -5.33
C VAL A 16 -16.56 -6.67 -6.05
N SER A 17 -17.41 -5.82 -6.65
CA SER A 17 -16.93 -4.66 -7.43
C SER A 17 -16.53 -3.45 -6.57
N ALA A 18 -16.99 -3.35 -5.32
CA ALA A 18 -16.70 -2.22 -4.45
C ALA A 18 -15.25 -2.20 -3.90
N LYS A 19 -14.50 -3.29 -4.02
CA LYS A 19 -13.15 -3.40 -3.43
C LYS A 19 -12.01 -2.89 -4.32
N ASN A 20 -12.28 -2.56 -5.58
CA ASN A 20 -11.22 -2.09 -6.50
C ASN A 20 -10.83 -0.62 -6.28
N GLU A 21 -11.64 0.16 -5.55
CA GLU A 21 -11.37 1.57 -5.23
C GLU A 21 -10.67 1.76 -3.86
N LEU A 22 -10.48 0.67 -3.09
CA LEU A 22 -10.09 0.72 -1.67
C LEU A 22 -8.66 1.27 -1.43
N TYR A 23 -7.82 1.39 -2.46
CA TYR A 23 -6.44 1.88 -2.34
C TYR A 23 -6.14 3.16 -3.12
N SER A 24 -7.12 3.70 -3.86
CA SER A 24 -6.94 4.92 -4.63
C SER A 24 -6.78 6.10 -3.69
N GLY A 25 -5.68 6.85 -3.82
CA GLY A 25 -5.38 8.00 -2.95
C GLY A 25 -4.86 7.65 -1.55
N SER A 26 -4.59 6.37 -1.27
CA SER A 26 -3.88 5.97 -0.05
C SER A 26 -2.42 6.40 -0.12
N LYS A 27 -1.89 6.89 0.99
CA LYS A 27 -0.53 7.43 1.11
C LYS A 27 0.31 6.62 2.09
N ILE A 28 1.62 6.59 1.89
CA ILE A 28 2.57 6.06 2.89
C ILE A 28 3.37 7.23 3.45
N TYR A 29 3.37 7.33 4.77
CA TYR A 29 4.12 8.35 5.50
C TYR A 29 5.32 7.73 6.21
N ASN A 30 6.43 8.46 6.22
CA ASN A 30 7.52 8.24 7.16
C ASN A 30 7.24 9.03 8.43
N VAL A 31 7.22 8.34 9.57
CA VAL A 31 6.99 8.97 10.87
C VAL A 31 8.30 8.97 11.64
N LYS A 32 8.95 10.13 11.75
CA LYS A 32 10.18 10.29 12.53
C LYS A 32 9.87 11.06 13.81
N LEU A 33 10.05 10.38 14.94
CA LEU A 33 9.86 10.97 16.26
C LEU A 33 11.11 11.73 16.69
N THR A 34 10.95 12.92 17.24
CA THR A 34 12.03 13.75 17.79
C THR A 34 12.05 13.78 19.31
N SER A 35 11.01 13.26 19.96
CA SER A 35 10.88 13.21 21.41
C SER A 35 10.16 11.95 21.90
N LEU A 36 10.49 11.53 23.12
CA LEU A 36 9.84 10.40 23.80
C LEU A 36 8.34 10.67 24.06
N LYS A 37 7.97 11.94 24.32
CA LYS A 37 6.57 12.37 24.46
C LYS A 37 5.74 12.10 23.20
N GLN A 38 6.33 12.27 22.02
CA GLN A 38 5.67 11.98 20.75
C GLN A 38 5.43 10.47 20.58
N GLN A 39 6.36 9.64 21.05
CA GLN A 39 6.20 8.18 21.01
C GLN A 39 5.00 7.73 21.88
N GLU A 40 4.90 8.26 23.09
CA GLU A 40 3.78 7.97 23.99
C GLU A 40 2.46 8.44 23.37
N THR A 41 2.42 9.67 22.88
CA THR A 41 1.20 10.24 22.29
C THR A 41 0.74 9.46 21.05
N LEU A 42 1.68 9.09 20.16
CA LEU A 42 1.39 8.27 18.98
C LEU A 42 0.92 6.86 19.36
N SER A 43 1.40 6.30 20.48
CA SER A 43 0.94 4.98 20.94
C SER A 43 -0.53 4.97 21.38
N HIS A 44 -1.08 6.14 21.73
CA HIS A 44 -2.50 6.34 22.06
C HIS A 44 -3.37 6.66 20.84
N LEU A 45 -2.76 6.92 19.68
CA LEU A 45 -3.50 7.14 18.44
C LEU A 45 -4.27 5.85 18.10
N LYS A 46 -5.57 5.99 17.83
CA LYS A 46 -6.47 4.86 17.54
C LYS A 46 -5.95 4.09 16.33
N LYS A 47 -5.64 2.81 16.53
CA LYS A 47 -4.94 1.97 15.53
C LYS A 47 -5.82 1.46 14.40
N ASP A 48 -7.15 1.50 14.57
CA ASP A 48 -8.07 0.88 13.63
C ASP A 48 -8.16 1.60 12.28
N ASP A 49 -7.71 2.85 12.21
CA ASP A 49 -7.86 3.73 11.04
C ASP A 49 -6.57 3.84 10.20
N VAL A 50 -5.42 3.38 10.71
CA VAL A 50 -4.10 3.53 10.07
C VAL A 50 -3.24 2.28 10.25
N ASP A 51 -2.71 1.77 9.13
CA ASP A 51 -1.88 0.57 9.11
C ASP A 51 -0.39 0.91 9.27
N PHE A 52 0.18 0.67 10.44
CA PHE A 52 1.63 0.84 10.66
C PHE A 52 2.43 -0.34 10.09
N LEU A 53 2.98 -0.17 8.88
CA LEU A 53 3.94 -1.10 8.27
C LEU A 53 5.23 -1.24 9.10
N ARG A 54 5.60 -0.17 9.82
CA ARG A 54 6.69 -0.17 10.79
C ARG A 54 6.38 0.83 11.89
N TYR A 55 6.37 0.38 13.14
CA TYR A 55 6.18 1.30 14.25
C TYR A 55 7.41 2.20 14.45
N PRO A 56 7.22 3.52 14.60
CA PRO A 56 8.31 4.42 14.92
C PRO A 56 8.77 4.21 16.37
N SER A 57 10.07 4.37 16.63
CA SER A 57 10.62 4.36 18.00
C SER A 57 11.68 5.43 18.13
N PHE A 58 11.46 6.36 19.07
CA PHE A 58 12.44 7.36 19.44
C PHE A 58 13.65 6.71 20.13
N THR A 59 13.43 5.80 21.09
CA THR A 59 14.49 5.12 21.85
C THR A 59 15.51 4.42 20.96
N HIS A 60 15.04 3.82 19.87
CA HIS A 60 15.90 3.09 18.92
C HIS A 60 16.20 3.88 17.64
N ASN A 61 15.83 5.17 17.59
CA ASN A 61 15.94 6.03 16.41
C ASN A 61 15.39 5.38 15.12
N ILE A 62 14.26 4.70 15.25
CA ILE A 62 13.56 4.01 14.17
C ILE A 62 12.52 4.94 13.56
N THR A 63 12.66 5.21 12.26
CA THR A 63 11.61 5.84 11.46
C THR A 63 10.51 4.82 11.17
N GLY A 64 9.29 5.16 11.56
CA GLY A 64 8.10 4.37 11.30
C GLY A 64 7.57 4.59 9.89
N ARG A 65 6.72 3.67 9.45
CA ARG A 65 5.99 3.77 8.18
C ARG A 65 4.53 3.47 8.43
N ALA A 66 3.68 4.39 8.01
CA ALA A 66 2.23 4.29 8.15
C ALA A 66 1.59 4.34 6.77
N LEU A 67 0.76 3.34 6.46
CA LEU A 67 -0.14 3.33 5.32
C LEU A 67 -1.47 3.93 5.78
N VAL A 68 -1.86 5.03 5.16
CA VAL A 68 -3.06 5.80 5.53
C VAL A 68 -4.04 5.75 4.36
N PRO A 69 -5.25 5.22 4.57
CA PRO A 69 -6.30 5.27 3.56
C PRO A 69 -6.68 6.71 3.21
N ALA A 70 -7.08 6.96 1.96
CA ALA A 70 -7.45 8.30 1.48
C ALA A 70 -8.44 9.04 2.40
N ALA A 71 -9.43 8.31 2.94
CA ALA A 71 -10.44 8.87 3.84
C ALA A 71 -9.90 9.38 5.19
N GLN A 72 -8.72 8.91 5.60
CA GLN A 72 -8.09 9.22 6.89
C GLN A 72 -6.85 10.12 6.75
N VAL A 73 -6.50 10.54 5.52
CA VAL A 73 -5.32 11.37 5.24
C VAL A 73 -5.37 12.69 6.01
N ASP A 74 -6.48 13.43 5.87
CA ASP A 74 -6.61 14.75 6.50
C ASP A 74 -6.55 14.64 8.03
N TRP A 75 -7.31 13.68 8.59
CA TRP A 75 -7.27 13.40 10.02
C TRP A 75 -5.87 13.05 10.49
N PHE A 76 -5.14 12.19 9.77
CA PHE A 76 -3.81 11.75 10.18
C PHE A 76 -2.78 12.89 10.11
N GLU A 77 -2.80 13.70 9.06
CA GLU A 77 -1.92 14.86 8.93
C GLU A 77 -2.18 15.90 10.03
N GLU A 78 -3.45 16.15 10.38
CA GLU A 78 -3.82 17.00 11.51
C GLU A 78 -3.31 16.47 12.84
N GLN A 79 -3.40 15.15 13.08
CA GLN A 79 -2.88 14.53 14.30
C GLN A 79 -1.35 14.65 14.38
N LEU A 80 -0.63 14.35 13.30
CA LEU A 80 0.83 14.52 13.26
C LEU A 80 1.24 15.97 13.53
N ASN A 81 0.56 16.93 12.91
CA ASN A 81 0.81 18.35 13.11
C ASN A 81 0.53 18.79 14.56
N SER A 82 -0.58 18.33 15.15
CA SER A 82 -0.93 18.57 16.56
C SER A 82 0.13 18.04 17.53
N PHE A 83 0.77 16.91 17.19
CA PHE A 83 1.86 16.34 17.98
C PHE A 83 3.23 16.97 17.67
N GLY A 84 3.30 17.92 16.75
CA GLY A 84 4.54 18.53 16.28
C GLY A 84 5.47 17.54 15.57
N ILE A 85 4.91 16.47 14.98
CA ILE A 85 5.65 15.50 14.19
C ILE A 85 5.67 16.00 12.74
N PRO A 86 6.85 16.17 12.12
CA PRO A 86 6.92 16.62 10.74
C PRO A 86 6.30 15.58 9.80
N VAL A 87 5.46 16.04 8.87
CA VAL A 87 4.85 15.21 7.84
C VAL A 87 5.88 14.94 6.75
N ASP A 88 6.20 13.66 6.53
CA ASP A 88 7.06 13.20 5.44
C ASP A 88 6.34 12.11 4.63
N ILE A 89 6.03 12.38 3.37
CA ILE A 89 5.26 11.48 2.50
C ILE A 89 6.25 10.66 1.66
N GLN A 90 6.28 9.35 1.89
CA GLN A 90 7.09 8.42 1.11
C GLN A 90 6.44 8.07 -0.23
N VAL A 91 5.12 7.81 -0.23
CA VAL A 91 4.36 7.43 -1.43
C VAL A 91 3.06 8.22 -1.44
N HIS A 92 2.84 8.98 -2.52
CA HIS A 92 1.65 9.84 -2.68
C HIS A 92 0.43 9.06 -3.17
N ASP A 93 0.63 8.01 -3.98
CA ASP A 93 -0.42 7.11 -4.41
C ASP A 93 0.10 5.67 -4.41
N VAL A 94 -0.40 4.89 -3.47
CA VAL A 94 0.00 3.48 -3.30
C VAL A 94 -0.47 2.63 -4.48
N GLN A 95 -1.64 2.93 -5.05
CA GLN A 95 -2.19 2.19 -6.19
C GLN A 95 -1.33 2.43 -7.44
N GLU A 96 -0.89 3.66 -7.69
CA GLU A 96 0.03 3.98 -8.78
C GLU A 96 1.36 3.24 -8.60
N TYR A 97 1.93 3.30 -7.39
CA TYR A 97 3.20 2.65 -7.08
C TYR A 97 3.14 1.13 -7.30
N VAL A 98 2.09 0.47 -6.79
CA VAL A 98 1.90 -0.98 -6.98
C VAL A 98 1.71 -1.31 -8.47
N SER A 99 0.93 -0.52 -9.20
CA SER A 99 0.69 -0.72 -10.63
C SER A 99 1.99 -0.61 -11.44
N TYR A 100 2.82 0.38 -11.13
CA TYR A 100 4.15 0.54 -11.73
C TYR A 100 5.07 -0.65 -11.45
N CYS A 101 5.13 -1.11 -10.20
CA CYS A 101 5.93 -2.28 -9.82
C CYS A 101 5.47 -3.55 -10.54
N LEU A 102 4.16 -3.82 -10.60
CA LEU A 102 3.61 -4.99 -11.29
C LEU A 102 3.91 -4.96 -12.80
N ARG A 103 3.82 -3.78 -13.42
CA ARG A 103 4.14 -3.61 -14.85
C ARG A 103 5.62 -3.87 -15.13
N SER A 104 6.50 -3.37 -14.26
CA SER A 104 7.95 -3.57 -14.36
C SER A 104 8.32 -5.04 -14.21
N GLN A 105 7.73 -5.77 -13.25
CA GLN A 105 7.98 -7.22 -13.09
C GLN A 105 7.54 -8.03 -14.31
N ARG A 106 6.43 -7.64 -14.95
CA ARG A 106 5.98 -8.29 -16.20
C ARG A 106 6.97 -8.09 -17.34
N THR A 107 7.57 -6.90 -17.46
CA THR A 107 8.60 -6.63 -18.49
C THR A 107 9.90 -7.41 -18.24
N TYR A 108 10.31 -7.61 -16.98
CA TYR A 108 11.48 -8.43 -16.65
C TYR A 108 11.29 -9.91 -17.04
N GLN A 109 10.10 -10.48 -16.79
CA GLN A 109 9.82 -11.87 -17.16
C GLN A 109 9.72 -12.08 -18.68
N LEU A 110 9.20 -11.10 -19.42
CA LEU A 110 9.18 -11.12 -20.89
C LEU A 110 10.59 -10.99 -21.50
N GLY A 111 11.48 -10.22 -20.89
CA GLY A 111 12.90 -10.15 -21.29
C GLY A 111 13.63 -11.48 -21.07
N LYS A 112 13.47 -12.08 -19.89
CA LYS A 112 14.14 -13.35 -19.52
C LYS A 112 13.69 -14.55 -20.36
N GLY A 113 12.47 -14.51 -20.90
CA GLY A 113 11.97 -15.50 -21.86
C GLY A 113 12.61 -15.40 -23.25
N ARG A 114 13.00 -14.20 -23.68
CA ARG A 114 13.61 -13.96 -25.01
C ARG A 114 15.06 -14.45 -25.09
N ASP A 115 15.81 -14.30 -24.00
CA ASP A 115 17.21 -14.74 -23.92
C ASP A 115 17.36 -16.27 -23.90
N ARG A 116 16.32 -17.01 -23.48
CA ARG A 116 16.28 -18.49 -23.56
C ARG A 116 16.06 -19.02 -24.98
N ILE A 117 15.44 -18.23 -25.86
CA ILE A 117 15.13 -18.65 -27.24
C ILE A 117 16.33 -18.38 -28.17
N ASN A 118 17.16 -17.38 -27.85
CA ASN A 118 18.38 -17.08 -28.61
C ASN A 118 19.61 -17.90 -28.17
N SER A 119 19.59 -18.50 -26.98
CA SER A 119 20.65 -19.39 -26.50
C SER A 119 20.50 -20.84 -26.98
N SER A 120 19.30 -21.25 -27.42
CA SER A 120 19.05 -22.59 -27.99
C SER A 120 19.22 -22.67 -29.51
N SER A 121 19.25 -21.55 -30.22
CA SER A 121 19.48 -21.49 -31.68
C SER A 121 20.98 -21.48 -32.06
N SER A 122 21.89 -21.35 -31.09
CA SER A 122 23.34 -21.31 -31.33
C SER A 122 24.05 -22.67 -31.22
N VAL A 123 23.33 -23.77 -30.93
CA VAL A 123 23.93 -25.10 -30.67
C VAL A 123 23.76 -26.09 -31.85
N SER A 124 23.21 -25.67 -33.00
CA SER A 124 23.00 -26.56 -34.16
C SER A 124 23.83 -26.23 -35.41
N ARG A 125 24.95 -25.54 -35.27
CA ARG A 125 25.94 -25.39 -36.35
C ARG A 125 27.36 -25.60 -35.83
N ALA A 126 27.75 -26.87 -35.72
CA ALA A 126 29.12 -27.34 -35.80
C ALA A 126 29.09 -28.76 -36.38
#